data_AF-A0A2E5V331-F1
#
_entry.id   AF-A0A2E5V331-F1
#
_cell.length_a   1.000
_cell.length_b   1.000
_cell.length_c   1.000
_cell.angle_alpha   90.00
_cell.angle_beta   90.00
_cell.angle_gamma   90.00
#
_symmetry.space_group_name_H-M   'P 1'
#
loop_
_entity.id
_entity.type
_entity.pdbx_description
1 polymer ?
#
loop_
_entity_poly.entity_id
_entity_poly.type
_entity_poly.pdbx_seq_one_letter_code
_entity_poly.pdbx_strand_id
1 'polypeptide(L)'
;MEQRNLIMAVVASITILLGWQFLYEQPRLDKELAAKKAIENQKKNSNPPIIQKQLTQQSSKEATVPTPNSQTDSPAVPGSGALLPTAPIVGVPIKPKGPSRSTILKRTQRVQINSKRLIGSIKLKGGHIDDLVFKNYHETIDTNSPKITLLSPTGTKNPYYAQFGWVASNSSIKLPTSETNWRTDQSTLSPNKPIRLYWENGQGLKFVRTISLDENYMFSITQSVENNSNKAITLYPYGLVSRTGTPDVLGFFILHEGLLGVFDGQLKEIDYDDLQEAKTISQRSKGGWIGITDKYWLTALIPNQKSDVQSNFRHNLQGKADKYQVDYLGEAKSVMPGHSISVNNLLFAGAKEVKVLDSYEEKLNISRFDLAIDFGWFYFLTKPIFYVLMWFADHIGNYGLAILLLTVLIKLFFFPLANKSYRAMSKLKQLQPKMTKLRDRHKDNRAKMNEAMMQLYKTEKVNP
;
A
#
# COMPACT_ATOMS: atom_id res chain seq x y z
N MET A 1 -28.72 27.92 28.04
CA MET A 1 -28.82 26.72 27.17
C MET A 1 -27.54 26.45 26.40
N GLU A 2 -26.95 27.40 25.68
CA GLU A 2 -25.76 27.13 24.83
C GLU A 2 -24.56 26.47 25.54
N GLN A 3 -24.23 26.86 26.77
CA GLN A 3 -23.11 26.23 27.51
C GLN A 3 -23.41 24.75 27.83
N ARG A 4 -24.67 24.37 28.08
CA ARG A 4 -25.07 22.97 28.27
C ARG A 4 -24.95 22.19 26.97
N ASN A 5 -25.25 22.81 25.83
CA ASN A 5 -25.13 22.18 24.51
C ASN A 5 -23.66 22.05 24.07
N LEU A 6 -22.80 23.03 24.39
CA LEU A 6 -21.35 22.95 24.16
C LEU A 6 -20.73 21.85 25.02
N ILE A 7 -21.06 21.80 26.32
CA ILE A 7 -20.58 20.75 27.23
C ILE A 7 -21.10 19.39 26.77
N MET A 8 -22.37 19.24 26.38
CA MET A 8 -22.87 17.98 25.81
C MET A 8 -22.19 17.61 24.49
N ALA A 9 -21.83 18.56 23.63
CA ALA A 9 -21.10 18.28 22.40
C ALA A 9 -19.63 17.86 22.66
N VAL A 10 -18.94 18.53 23.58
CA VAL A 10 -17.57 18.17 23.99
C VAL A 10 -17.56 16.82 24.72
N VAL A 11 -18.49 16.60 25.64
CA VAL A 11 -18.67 15.29 26.30
C VAL A 11 -19.04 14.23 25.28
N ALA A 12 -19.95 14.48 24.33
CA ALA A 12 -20.26 13.52 23.27
C ALA A 12 -19.03 13.19 22.40
N SER A 13 -18.25 14.18 21.96
CA SER A 13 -17.01 13.93 21.21
C SER A 13 -15.97 13.17 22.02
N ILE A 14 -15.82 13.46 23.33
CA ILE A 14 -14.91 12.72 24.22
C ILE A 14 -15.44 11.30 24.48
N THR A 15 -16.74 11.11 24.67
CA THR A 15 -17.36 9.78 24.84
C THR A 15 -17.35 8.97 23.55
N ILE A 16 -17.39 9.60 22.38
CA ILE A 16 -17.19 8.93 21.08
C ILE A 16 -15.72 8.55 20.91
N LEU A 17 -14.77 9.43 21.24
CA LEU A 17 -13.33 9.12 21.17
C LEU A 17 -12.92 8.02 22.17
N LEU A 18 -13.30 8.16 23.44
CA LEU A 18 -13.04 7.15 24.48
C LEU A 18 -13.83 5.87 24.23
N GLY A 19 -15.07 5.96 23.73
CA GLY A 19 -15.88 4.83 23.35
C GLY A 19 -15.28 4.06 22.17
N TRP A 20 -14.73 4.76 21.17
CA TRP A 20 -13.98 4.15 20.07
C TRP A 20 -12.67 3.51 20.56
N GLN A 21 -11.91 4.23 21.39
CA GLN A 21 -10.68 3.74 22.01
C GLN A 21 -10.92 2.48 22.85
N PHE A 22 -12.05 2.38 23.57
CA PHE A 22 -12.36 1.25 24.44
C PHE A 22 -13.09 0.10 23.73
N LEU A 23 -13.97 0.37 22.77
CA LEU A 23 -14.75 -0.66 22.06
C LEU A 23 -14.05 -1.22 20.81
N TYR A 24 -13.15 -0.46 20.17
CA TYR A 24 -12.47 -0.85 18.93
C TYR A 24 -10.95 -0.87 19.06
N GLU A 25 -10.31 0.12 19.68
CA GLU A 25 -8.85 0.14 19.77
C GLU A 25 -8.31 -0.82 20.84
N GLN A 26 -8.86 -0.85 22.06
CA GLN A 26 -8.40 -1.80 23.09
C GLN A 26 -8.52 -3.26 22.63
N PRO A 27 -9.66 -3.76 22.10
CA PRO A 27 -9.75 -5.13 21.62
C PRO A 27 -8.82 -5.43 20.44
N ARG A 28 -8.43 -4.43 19.64
CA ARG A 28 -7.40 -4.57 18.60
C ARG A 28 -6.01 -4.64 19.22
N LEU A 29 -5.67 -3.73 20.12
CA LEU A 29 -4.37 -3.64 20.79
C LEU A 29 -4.11 -4.87 21.67
N ASP A 30 -5.12 -5.35 22.38
CA ASP A 30 -5.06 -6.58 23.19
C ASP A 30 -4.87 -7.82 22.33
N LYS A 31 -5.54 -7.90 21.16
CA LYS A 31 -5.29 -8.98 20.19
C LYS A 31 -3.88 -8.89 19.60
N GLU A 32 -3.36 -7.70 19.37
CA GLU A 32 -2.01 -7.48 18.83
C GLU A 32 -0.93 -7.81 19.88
N LEU A 33 -1.14 -7.42 21.14
CA LEU A 33 -0.31 -7.79 22.29
C LEU A 33 -0.40 -9.28 22.61
N ALA A 34 -1.59 -9.90 22.49
CA ALA A 34 -1.76 -11.34 22.63
C ALA A 34 -1.07 -12.11 21.50
N ALA A 35 -1.12 -11.62 20.25
CA ALA A 35 -0.36 -12.18 19.13
C ALA A 35 1.15 -12.06 19.37
N LYS A 36 1.65 -10.88 19.78
CA LYS A 36 3.06 -10.66 20.13
C LYS A 36 3.52 -11.58 21.27
N LYS A 37 2.71 -11.74 22.33
CA LYS A 37 2.99 -12.68 23.45
C LYS A 37 2.90 -14.15 23.03
N ALA A 38 1.99 -14.52 22.14
CA ALA A 38 1.91 -15.89 21.60
C ALA A 38 3.16 -16.23 20.78
N ILE A 39 3.65 -15.30 19.95
CA ILE A 39 4.91 -15.42 19.21
C ILE A 39 6.11 -15.50 20.17
N GLU A 40 6.15 -14.69 21.24
CA GLU A 40 7.22 -14.75 22.25
C GLU A 40 7.22 -16.08 23.04
N ASN A 41 6.04 -16.59 23.41
CA ASN A 41 5.92 -17.88 24.10
C ASN A 41 6.28 -19.05 23.17
N GLN A 42 5.99 -18.97 21.87
CA GLN A 42 6.49 -19.92 20.87
C GLN A 42 8.03 -19.87 20.77
N LYS A 43 8.65 -18.68 20.81
CA LYS A 43 10.12 -18.53 20.86
C LYS A 43 10.75 -19.14 22.13
N LYS A 44 10.05 -19.11 23.28
CA LYS A 44 10.56 -19.69 24.54
C LYS A 44 10.44 -21.23 24.58
N ASN A 45 9.41 -21.80 23.95
CA ASN A 45 9.15 -23.24 24.00
C ASN A 45 9.86 -24.05 22.89
N SER A 46 10.63 -23.43 22.00
CA SER A 46 11.29 -24.11 20.86
C SER A 46 12.78 -24.44 21.04
N ASN A 47 13.37 -24.22 22.24
CA ASN A 47 14.77 -24.58 22.53
C ASN A 47 14.90 -25.58 23.70
N PRO A 48 15.34 -26.83 23.45
CA PRO A 48 16.07 -27.64 24.43
C PRO A 48 17.54 -27.16 24.57
N PRO A 49 18.21 -27.38 25.72
CA PRO A 49 19.55 -26.84 25.99
C PRO A 49 20.72 -27.79 25.63
N ILE A 50 21.95 -27.41 26.05
CA ILE A 50 23.23 -28.18 26.05
C ILE A 50 23.99 -28.03 24.69
N ILE A 51 25.30 -27.68 24.54
CA ILE A 51 26.50 -27.60 25.42
C ILE A 51 27.20 -26.23 25.36
N GLN A 52 27.88 -25.88 26.45
CA GLN A 52 28.75 -24.72 26.67
C GLN A 52 30.22 -25.16 26.76
N LYS A 53 31.18 -24.43 26.15
CA LYS A 53 32.49 -23.99 26.74
C LYS A 53 33.63 -23.70 25.73
N GLN A 54 34.39 -22.65 26.09
CA GLN A 54 35.84 -22.45 25.95
C GLN A 54 36.49 -22.56 24.55
N LEU A 55 36.98 -21.41 24.07
CA LEU A 55 38.43 -21.18 24.01
C LEU A 55 38.75 -19.68 24.23
N THR A 56 39.65 -19.43 25.17
CA THR A 56 40.12 -18.09 25.61
C THR A 56 41.41 -17.71 24.91
N GLN A 57 41.59 -16.39 24.70
CA GLN A 57 42.87 -15.66 24.76
C GLN A 57 44.05 -16.06 23.84
N GLN A 58 44.43 -15.12 22.96
CA GLN A 58 45.76 -14.49 22.89
C GLN A 58 45.58 -13.16 22.12
N SER A 59 45.83 -11.97 22.69
CA SER A 59 47.13 -11.35 23.03
C SER A 59 47.94 -10.99 21.78
N SER A 60 48.53 -9.79 21.58
CA SER A 60 48.43 -8.48 22.27
C SER A 60 49.37 -7.46 21.58
N LYS A 61 49.01 -6.16 21.56
CA LYS A 61 49.90 -4.99 21.29
C LYS A 61 50.49 -4.94 19.84
N GLU A 62 51.03 -3.83 19.34
CA GLU A 62 51.40 -2.54 19.95
C GLU A 62 51.15 -1.37 18.97
N ALA A 63 51.24 -0.12 19.44
CA ALA A 63 50.99 1.09 18.65
C ALA A 63 52.26 1.89 18.35
N THR A 64 52.27 2.68 17.29
CA THR A 64 53.15 3.86 17.17
C THR A 64 52.55 4.91 16.22
N VAL A 65 52.72 6.18 16.57
CA VAL A 65 52.32 7.37 15.81
C VAL A 65 53.60 8.13 15.44
N PRO A 66 53.64 8.83 14.29
CA PRO A 66 54.01 10.24 14.37
C PRO A 66 53.19 11.18 13.46
N THR A 67 53.16 12.44 13.88
CA THR A 67 52.63 13.67 13.25
C THR A 67 53.53 14.84 13.71
N PRO A 68 53.41 16.10 13.25
CA PRO A 68 52.94 16.65 11.96
C PRO A 68 53.90 17.74 11.39
N ASN A 69 53.50 18.47 10.33
CA ASN A 69 53.85 19.88 10.06
C ASN A 69 52.72 20.50 9.20
N SER A 70 52.05 21.61 9.56
CA SER A 70 52.50 23.04 9.56
C SER A 70 52.72 23.58 8.14
N GLN A 71 52.22 24.73 7.66
CA GLN A 71 51.26 25.80 8.04
C GLN A 71 50.74 26.36 6.68
N THR A 72 49.55 26.92 6.48
CA THR A 72 49.00 28.27 6.81
C THR A 72 47.54 28.32 6.24
N ASP A 73 46.62 29.28 6.47
CA ASP A 73 46.48 30.40 7.41
C ASP A 73 44.96 30.72 7.57
N SER A 74 44.54 31.94 7.95
CA SER A 74 43.14 32.43 7.95
C SER A 74 43.11 33.96 7.70
N PRO A 75 41.94 34.60 7.46
CA PRO A 75 41.09 35.04 8.58
C PRO A 75 39.56 34.92 8.39
N ALA A 76 38.82 34.95 9.51
CA ALA A 76 37.36 35.12 9.59
C ALA A 76 36.95 36.63 9.41
N VAL A 77 35.71 37.12 9.47
CA VAL A 77 34.57 36.88 10.40
C VAL A 77 33.18 37.26 9.73
N PRO A 78 32.00 37.43 10.39
CA PRO A 78 30.84 36.53 10.20
C PRO A 78 29.54 37.17 9.63
N GLY A 79 28.51 36.35 9.36
CA GLY A 79 27.14 36.83 9.11
C GLY A 79 26.07 35.72 9.15
N SER A 80 25.09 35.84 10.04
CA SER A 80 23.98 34.87 10.22
C SER A 80 22.83 35.07 9.24
N GLY A 81 22.17 33.99 8.78
CA GLY A 81 20.89 34.11 8.07
C GLY A 81 20.35 32.85 7.38
N ALA A 82 19.38 32.19 8.04
CA ALA A 82 18.35 31.29 7.49
C ALA A 82 18.63 30.52 6.17
N LEU A 83 18.90 29.21 6.28
CA LEU A 83 18.73 28.27 5.18
C LEU A 83 17.31 27.68 5.19
N LEU A 84 16.57 27.92 4.11
CA LEU A 84 15.36 27.18 3.75
C LEU A 84 15.72 25.73 3.38
N PRO A 85 14.84 24.74 3.59
CA PRO A 85 15.10 23.37 3.14
C PRO A 85 15.02 23.28 1.61
N THR A 86 16.17 23.21 0.95
CA THR A 86 16.28 22.95 -0.49
C THR A 86 15.88 21.51 -0.82
N ALA A 87 15.14 21.31 -1.91
CA ALA A 87 14.77 19.98 -2.39
C ALA A 87 16.03 19.14 -2.73
N PRO A 88 16.01 17.81 -2.53
CA PRO A 88 17.16 16.95 -2.83
C PRO A 88 17.52 16.99 -4.32
N ILE A 89 18.81 17.11 -4.58
CA ILE A 89 19.40 17.22 -5.93
C ILE A 89 19.17 15.92 -6.69
N VAL A 90 18.76 16.02 -7.96
CA VAL A 90 18.59 14.89 -8.88
C VAL A 90 19.93 14.17 -9.07
N GLY A 91 20.05 13.00 -8.47
CA GLY A 91 21.19 12.10 -8.65
C GLY A 91 21.22 11.52 -10.07
N VAL A 92 22.38 11.68 -10.72
CA VAL A 92 22.76 11.11 -12.02
C VAL A 92 22.22 9.68 -12.24
N PRO A 93 21.72 9.32 -13.45
CA PRO A 93 21.20 7.98 -13.71
C PRO A 93 22.27 6.91 -13.50
N ILE A 94 22.14 6.18 -12.39
CA ILE A 94 22.96 5.00 -12.08
C ILE A 94 22.67 3.95 -13.17
N LYS A 95 23.61 3.76 -14.11
CA LYS A 95 23.52 2.71 -15.14
C LYS A 95 23.23 1.37 -14.44
N PRO A 96 22.04 0.76 -14.64
CA PRO A 96 21.69 -0.45 -13.92
C PRO A 96 22.55 -1.62 -14.40
N LYS A 97 23.25 -2.30 -13.48
CA LYS A 97 23.93 -3.57 -13.76
C LYS A 97 22.89 -4.69 -13.95
N GLY A 98 22.38 -4.78 -15.17
CA GLY A 98 21.46 -5.80 -15.66
C GLY A 98 21.10 -5.50 -17.12
N PRO A 99 20.71 -6.50 -17.95
CA PRO A 99 20.28 -6.23 -19.31
C PRO A 99 19.05 -5.32 -19.31
N SER A 100 19.02 -4.35 -20.22
CA SER A 100 17.92 -3.38 -20.29
C SER A 100 16.59 -4.07 -20.57
N ARG A 101 15.49 -3.51 -20.06
CA ARG A 101 14.12 -3.97 -20.37
C ARG A 101 13.92 -4.15 -21.88
N SER A 102 14.32 -3.16 -22.68
CA SER A 102 14.25 -3.22 -24.15
C SER A 102 15.03 -4.39 -24.78
N THR A 103 16.13 -4.84 -24.16
CA THR A 103 16.89 -6.02 -24.63
C THR A 103 16.15 -7.32 -24.33
N ILE A 104 15.51 -7.44 -23.16
CA ILE A 104 14.76 -8.66 -22.77
C ILE A 104 13.49 -8.81 -23.60
N LEU A 105 12.76 -7.71 -23.83
CA LEU A 105 11.54 -7.72 -24.64
C LEU A 105 11.80 -8.23 -26.07
N LYS A 106 12.93 -7.88 -26.68
CA LYS A 106 13.34 -8.36 -28.02
C LYS A 106 13.76 -9.83 -28.08
N ARG A 107 14.11 -10.45 -26.94
CA ARG A 107 14.62 -11.84 -26.86
C ARG A 107 13.56 -12.88 -26.52
N THR A 108 12.30 -12.48 -26.31
CA THR A 108 11.25 -13.35 -25.79
C THR A 108 9.98 -13.27 -26.64
N GLN A 109 9.39 -14.42 -26.99
CA GLN A 109 8.12 -14.45 -27.70
C GLN A 109 7.00 -13.96 -26.77
N ARG A 110 6.20 -13.00 -27.26
CA ARG A 110 5.31 -12.17 -26.45
C ARG A 110 4.01 -11.85 -27.19
N VAL A 111 2.93 -11.73 -26.43
CA VAL A 111 1.66 -11.14 -26.87
C VAL A 111 1.64 -9.69 -26.41
N GLN A 112 1.30 -8.75 -27.29
CA GLN A 112 1.27 -7.33 -26.95
C GLN A 112 0.02 -6.98 -26.13
N ILE A 113 0.13 -6.04 -25.20
CA ILE A 113 -1.00 -5.44 -24.49
C ILE A 113 -1.15 -4.01 -25.00
N ASN A 114 -2.37 -3.63 -25.41
CA ASN A 114 -2.68 -2.28 -25.86
C ASN A 114 -4.12 -1.88 -25.47
N SER A 115 -4.28 -0.97 -24.51
CA SER A 115 -5.56 -0.36 -24.13
C SER A 115 -5.47 1.17 -24.17
N LYS A 116 -6.53 1.90 -23.84
CA LYS A 116 -6.47 3.38 -23.71
C LYS A 116 -5.49 3.83 -22.62
N ARG A 117 -5.32 3.03 -21.56
CA ARG A 117 -4.50 3.38 -20.37
C ARG A 117 -3.17 2.65 -20.28
N LEU A 118 -3.01 1.51 -20.96
CA LEU A 118 -1.87 0.60 -20.82
C LEU A 118 -1.21 0.27 -22.16
N ILE A 119 0.12 0.14 -22.14
CA ILE A 119 0.89 -0.67 -23.10
C ILE A 119 1.74 -1.68 -22.34
N GLY A 120 2.10 -2.78 -22.99
CA GLY A 120 2.94 -3.78 -22.37
C GLY A 120 2.94 -5.08 -23.16
N SER A 121 3.27 -6.19 -22.50
CA SER A 121 3.24 -7.50 -23.13
C SER A 121 3.22 -8.66 -22.13
N ILE A 122 2.74 -9.82 -22.59
CA ILE A 122 2.69 -11.07 -21.84
C ILE A 122 3.73 -12.02 -22.42
N LYS A 123 4.66 -12.49 -21.59
CA LYS A 123 5.73 -13.42 -21.98
C LYS A 123 5.19 -14.84 -22.12
N LEU A 124 5.28 -15.43 -23.31
CA LEU A 124 4.74 -16.77 -23.58
C LEU A 124 5.47 -17.89 -22.83
N LYS A 125 6.78 -17.73 -22.60
CA LYS A 125 7.51 -18.63 -21.69
C LYS A 125 7.18 -18.27 -20.24
N GLY A 126 6.50 -19.20 -19.56
CA GLY A 126 5.91 -19.05 -18.24
C GLY A 126 4.48 -18.50 -18.25
N GLY A 127 4.11 -17.71 -19.27
CA GLY A 127 2.82 -17.02 -19.30
C GLY A 127 2.76 -15.88 -18.28
N HIS A 128 3.86 -15.14 -18.10
CA HIS A 128 3.95 -14.06 -17.11
C HIS A 128 3.39 -12.75 -17.66
N ILE A 129 2.63 -12.03 -16.84
CA ILE A 129 2.31 -10.62 -17.07
C ILE A 129 3.44 -9.83 -16.40
N ASP A 130 4.48 -9.53 -17.17
CA ASP A 130 5.77 -9.02 -16.67
C ASP A 130 6.25 -7.75 -17.37
N ASP A 131 5.41 -7.12 -18.18
CA ASP A 131 5.73 -5.91 -18.92
C ASP A 131 4.49 -5.03 -19.01
N LEU A 132 4.46 -3.91 -18.27
CA LEU A 132 3.31 -3.02 -18.25
C LEU A 132 3.72 -1.58 -17.95
N VAL A 133 3.25 -0.64 -18.78
CA VAL A 133 3.58 0.80 -18.74
C VAL A 133 2.28 1.59 -18.86
N PHE A 134 2.13 2.61 -18.02
CA PHE A 134 0.99 3.51 -18.10
C PHE A 134 1.12 4.48 -19.29
N LYS A 135 0.07 4.61 -20.10
CA LYS A 135 0.07 5.56 -21.22
C LYS A 135 0.00 7.02 -20.78
N ASN A 136 -0.61 7.28 -19.63
CA ASN A 136 -1.03 8.61 -19.17
C ASN A 136 -0.23 9.14 -17.97
N TYR A 137 0.73 8.36 -17.45
CA TYR A 137 1.54 8.73 -16.30
C TYR A 137 3.03 8.76 -16.65
N HIS A 138 3.69 9.81 -16.18
CA HIS A 138 5.07 10.15 -16.48
C HIS A 138 5.90 10.17 -15.19
N GLU A 139 7.20 9.91 -15.28
CA GLU A 139 8.12 9.91 -14.14
C GLU A 139 8.27 11.31 -13.51
N THR A 140 8.08 12.37 -14.29
CA THR A 140 8.05 13.76 -13.80
C THR A 140 6.87 14.53 -14.39
N ILE A 141 6.76 15.81 -14.02
CA ILE A 141 5.74 16.74 -14.55
C ILE A 141 6.02 17.09 -16.03
N ASP A 142 7.23 16.88 -16.54
CA ASP A 142 7.56 17.07 -17.96
C ASP A 142 6.86 16.01 -18.82
N THR A 143 6.08 16.47 -19.79
CA THR A 143 5.35 15.65 -20.77
C THR A 143 6.25 14.80 -21.66
N ASN A 144 7.54 15.13 -21.76
CA ASN A 144 8.55 14.36 -22.49
C ASN A 144 9.31 13.35 -21.61
N SER A 145 9.13 13.39 -20.29
CA SER A 145 9.78 12.44 -19.38
C SER A 145 9.30 11.00 -19.63
N PRO A 146 10.06 9.97 -19.23
CA PRO A 146 9.68 8.59 -19.46
C PRO A 146 8.33 8.24 -18.82
N LYS A 147 7.61 7.31 -19.43
CA LYS A 147 6.34 6.81 -18.90
C LYS A 147 6.57 5.82 -17.77
N ILE A 148 5.76 5.93 -16.72
CA ILE A 148 5.82 5.04 -15.55
C ILE A 148 5.68 3.58 -16.00
N THR A 149 6.73 2.80 -15.75
CA THR A 149 6.73 1.34 -15.94
C THR A 149 6.30 0.68 -14.62
N LEU A 150 5.14 0.03 -14.61
CA LEU A 150 4.66 -0.71 -13.43
C LEU A 150 5.32 -2.09 -13.34
N LEU A 151 5.20 -2.91 -14.39
CA LEU A 151 5.70 -4.29 -14.40
C LEU A 151 6.94 -4.38 -15.29
N SER A 152 7.96 -5.09 -14.79
CA SER A 152 9.30 -5.20 -15.39
C SER A 152 9.74 -6.66 -15.56
N PRO A 153 10.26 -7.07 -16.74
CA PRO A 153 10.48 -8.49 -17.03
C PRO A 153 11.50 -9.19 -16.13
N THR A 154 11.32 -10.49 -15.99
CA THR A 154 12.34 -11.38 -15.40
C THR A 154 13.68 -11.23 -16.13
N GLY A 155 14.77 -11.03 -15.38
CA GLY A 155 16.11 -10.74 -15.90
C GLY A 155 16.48 -9.25 -15.97
N THR A 156 15.56 -8.32 -15.72
CA THR A 156 15.90 -6.90 -15.44
C THR A 156 16.60 -6.76 -14.08
N LYS A 157 17.00 -5.53 -13.70
CA LYS A 157 17.57 -5.25 -12.36
C LYS A 157 16.56 -5.51 -11.24
N ASN A 158 15.35 -4.97 -11.38
CA ASN A 158 14.25 -5.08 -10.42
C ASN A 158 13.00 -5.69 -11.10
N PRO A 159 12.96 -7.01 -11.35
CA PRO A 159 11.76 -7.65 -11.90
C PRO A 159 10.52 -7.43 -11.05
N TYR A 160 9.39 -7.14 -11.69
CA TYR A 160 8.08 -7.01 -11.03
C TYR A 160 7.02 -7.60 -11.97
N TYR A 161 6.40 -8.70 -11.59
CA TYR A 161 5.53 -9.48 -12.47
C TYR A 161 4.43 -10.24 -11.74
N ALA A 162 3.36 -10.56 -12.46
CA ALA A 162 2.28 -11.44 -12.02
C ALA A 162 2.30 -12.77 -12.78
N GLN A 163 1.94 -13.85 -12.08
CA GLN A 163 1.84 -15.20 -12.61
C GLN A 163 0.65 -15.92 -11.99
N PHE A 164 -0.01 -16.76 -12.78
CA PHE A 164 -1.10 -17.65 -12.35
C PHE A 164 -0.74 -19.08 -12.69
N GLY A 165 -1.33 -20.05 -11.99
CA GLY A 165 -1.07 -21.46 -12.27
C GLY A 165 -1.85 -22.43 -11.40
N TRP A 166 -1.38 -23.67 -11.38
CA TRP A 166 -1.94 -24.76 -10.61
C TRP A 166 -0.84 -25.43 -9.79
N VAL A 167 -1.17 -25.88 -8.58
CA VAL A 167 -0.40 -26.85 -7.80
C VAL A 167 -1.18 -28.17 -7.80
N ALA A 168 -0.50 -29.32 -7.75
CA ALA A 168 -1.13 -30.64 -7.68
C ALA A 168 -0.81 -31.28 -6.33
N SER A 169 -1.72 -32.10 -5.80
CA SER A 169 -1.42 -32.96 -4.64
C SER A 169 -0.42 -34.07 -4.96
N ASN A 170 -0.28 -34.44 -6.24
CA ASN A 170 0.63 -35.49 -6.72
C ASN A 170 1.72 -34.87 -7.60
N SER A 171 2.98 -35.00 -7.17
CA SER A 171 4.18 -34.48 -7.87
C SER A 171 4.46 -35.14 -9.22
N SER A 172 3.87 -36.31 -9.50
CA SER A 172 3.96 -36.99 -10.80
C SER A 172 3.14 -36.30 -11.91
N ILE A 173 2.25 -35.37 -11.56
CA ILE A 173 1.48 -34.58 -12.52
C ILE A 173 2.35 -33.43 -13.02
N LYS A 174 2.64 -33.44 -14.32
CA LYS A 174 3.40 -32.37 -14.98
C LYS A 174 2.50 -31.15 -15.16
N LEU A 175 2.84 -30.06 -14.48
CA LEU A 175 2.10 -28.80 -14.47
C LEU A 175 2.80 -27.70 -15.27
N PRO A 176 2.08 -26.61 -15.64
CA PRO A 176 2.72 -25.42 -16.19
C PRO A 176 3.66 -24.76 -15.17
N THR A 177 4.89 -24.45 -15.57
CA THR A 177 5.91 -23.75 -14.76
C THR A 177 6.36 -22.45 -15.44
N SER A 178 7.29 -21.70 -14.84
CA SER A 178 7.95 -20.54 -15.46
C SER A 178 8.67 -20.88 -16.78
N GLU A 179 9.00 -22.15 -17.00
CA GLU A 179 9.68 -22.63 -18.20
C GLU A 179 8.74 -23.12 -19.29
N THR A 180 7.43 -23.24 -19.01
CA THR A 180 6.43 -23.71 -19.96
C THR A 180 6.23 -22.72 -21.10
N ASN A 181 6.46 -23.17 -22.34
CA ASN A 181 6.15 -22.40 -23.53
C ASN A 181 4.65 -22.54 -23.86
N TRP A 182 3.88 -21.51 -23.55
CA TRP A 182 2.45 -21.43 -23.89
C TRP A 182 2.26 -21.13 -25.39
N ARG A 183 1.25 -21.75 -26.00
CA ARG A 183 0.81 -21.48 -27.38
C ARG A 183 -0.37 -20.51 -27.39
N THR A 184 -0.50 -19.75 -28.47
CA THR A 184 -1.59 -18.79 -28.72
C THR A 184 -1.65 -18.50 -30.21
N ASP A 185 -2.85 -18.35 -30.75
CA ASP A 185 -3.09 -17.91 -32.14
C ASP A 185 -3.23 -16.38 -32.24
N GLN A 186 -3.10 -15.68 -31.10
CA GLN A 186 -3.42 -14.27 -30.93
C GLN A 186 -2.17 -13.47 -30.51
N SER A 187 -1.92 -12.37 -31.23
CA SER A 187 -0.74 -11.51 -31.08
C SER A 187 -0.93 -10.27 -30.21
N THR A 188 -2.18 -9.87 -29.93
CA THR A 188 -2.52 -8.67 -29.15
C THR A 188 -3.74 -8.87 -28.26
N LEU A 189 -3.59 -8.50 -26.99
CA LEU A 189 -4.64 -8.30 -25.99
C LEU A 189 -5.04 -6.80 -25.95
N SER A 190 -6.33 -6.53 -26.06
CA SER A 190 -6.93 -5.20 -25.92
C SER A 190 -8.30 -5.31 -25.25
N PRO A 191 -8.93 -4.19 -24.84
CA PRO A 191 -10.33 -4.19 -24.42
C PRO A 191 -11.20 -4.92 -25.47
N ASN A 192 -12.12 -5.75 -24.99
CA ASN A 192 -13.00 -6.61 -25.79
C ASN A 192 -12.32 -7.65 -26.71
N LYS A 193 -10.99 -7.82 -26.63
CA LYS A 193 -10.22 -8.81 -27.41
C LYS A 193 -9.39 -9.71 -26.48
N PRO A 194 -10.02 -10.65 -25.75
CA PRO A 194 -9.33 -11.57 -24.87
C PRO A 194 -8.39 -12.48 -25.64
N ILE A 195 -7.31 -12.92 -25.00
CA ILE A 195 -6.35 -13.90 -25.57
C ILE A 195 -6.46 -15.25 -24.87
N ARG A 196 -6.20 -16.33 -25.61
CA ARG A 196 -6.22 -17.70 -25.09
C ARG A 196 -4.83 -18.35 -25.19
N LEU A 197 -4.18 -18.49 -24.04
CA LEU A 197 -2.96 -19.29 -23.91
C LEU A 197 -3.34 -20.75 -23.65
N TYR A 198 -2.69 -21.71 -24.31
CA TYR A 198 -2.91 -23.13 -24.08
C TYR A 198 -1.60 -23.94 -24.08
N TRP A 199 -1.58 -25.02 -23.31
CA TRP A 199 -0.45 -25.95 -23.20
C TRP A 199 -0.94 -27.35 -22.79
N GLU A 200 -0.38 -28.38 -23.40
CA GLU A 200 -0.68 -29.78 -23.11
C GLU A 200 0.53 -30.42 -22.42
N ASN A 201 0.29 -31.17 -21.35
CA ASN A 201 1.37 -31.71 -20.53
C ASN A 201 1.96 -33.04 -21.04
N GLY A 202 1.32 -33.67 -22.03
CA GLY A 202 1.68 -34.99 -22.55
C GLY A 202 1.19 -36.18 -21.69
N GLN A 203 0.40 -35.93 -20.65
CA GLN A 203 -0.21 -36.93 -19.76
C GLN A 203 -1.75 -36.93 -19.87
N GLY A 204 -2.29 -36.45 -20.99
CA GLY A 204 -3.73 -36.29 -21.21
C GLY A 204 -4.34 -35.06 -20.55
N LEU A 205 -3.56 -34.13 -19.97
CA LEU A 205 -4.09 -32.87 -19.42
C LEU A 205 -3.78 -31.69 -20.34
N LYS A 206 -4.80 -30.87 -20.59
CA LYS A 206 -4.71 -29.64 -21.36
C LYS A 206 -5.06 -28.46 -20.48
N PHE A 207 -4.08 -27.58 -20.30
CA PHE A 207 -4.17 -26.36 -19.51
C PHE A 207 -4.47 -25.19 -20.42
N VAL A 208 -5.43 -24.36 -20.03
CA VAL A 208 -5.88 -23.19 -20.79
C VAL A 208 -5.95 -21.99 -19.85
N ARG A 209 -5.59 -20.83 -20.38
CA ARG A 209 -5.73 -19.55 -19.69
C ARG A 209 -6.29 -18.52 -20.66
N THR A 210 -7.52 -18.10 -20.43
CA THR A 210 -8.11 -16.96 -21.13
C THR A 210 -7.82 -15.71 -20.32
N ILE A 211 -7.19 -14.71 -20.95
CA ILE A 211 -6.84 -13.42 -20.34
C ILE A 211 -7.62 -12.34 -21.07
N SER A 212 -8.45 -11.59 -20.34
CA SER A 212 -9.04 -10.34 -20.81
C SER A 212 -8.44 -9.15 -20.05
N LEU A 213 -8.61 -7.95 -20.61
CA LEU A 213 -8.29 -6.66 -20.00
C LEU A 213 -9.48 -5.74 -20.26
N ASP A 214 -9.89 -4.97 -19.26
CA ASP A 214 -10.96 -3.97 -19.38
C ASP A 214 -10.45 -2.61 -19.92
N GLU A 215 -11.32 -1.61 -19.94
CA GLU A 215 -10.99 -0.24 -20.38
C GLU A 215 -9.92 0.45 -19.50
N ASN A 216 -9.71 0.01 -18.26
CA ASN A 216 -8.78 0.65 -17.32
C ASN A 216 -7.58 -0.24 -16.96
N TYR A 217 -7.70 -1.06 -15.91
CA TYR A 217 -6.57 -1.70 -15.22
C TYR A 217 -6.84 -3.13 -14.70
N MET A 218 -8.04 -3.67 -14.95
CA MET A 218 -8.44 -4.98 -14.43
C MET A 218 -8.27 -6.04 -15.52
N PHE A 219 -7.40 -7.01 -15.25
CA PHE A 219 -7.28 -8.23 -16.03
C PHE A 219 -8.18 -9.31 -15.42
N SER A 220 -8.94 -10.04 -16.25
CA SER A 220 -9.57 -11.30 -15.82
C SER A 220 -8.78 -12.49 -16.39
N ILE A 221 -8.37 -13.39 -15.50
CA ILE A 221 -7.56 -14.56 -15.78
C ILE A 221 -8.38 -15.81 -15.44
N THR A 222 -9.11 -16.30 -16.44
CA THR A 222 -9.83 -17.56 -16.37
C THR A 222 -8.88 -18.71 -16.68
N GLN A 223 -8.58 -19.52 -15.68
CA GLN A 223 -7.83 -20.75 -15.85
C GLN A 223 -8.80 -21.93 -16.04
N SER A 224 -8.48 -22.86 -16.92
CA SER A 224 -9.17 -24.15 -17.00
C SER A 224 -8.20 -25.30 -17.25
N VAL A 225 -8.66 -26.50 -16.88
CA VAL A 225 -7.97 -27.77 -17.12
C VAL A 225 -8.97 -28.76 -17.66
N GLU A 226 -8.69 -29.30 -18.85
CA GLU A 226 -9.41 -30.40 -19.47
C GLU A 226 -8.65 -31.70 -19.13
N ASN A 227 -9.32 -32.69 -18.51
CA ASN A 227 -8.71 -33.97 -18.13
C ASN A 227 -9.13 -35.08 -19.11
N ASN A 228 -8.31 -35.30 -20.14
CA ASN A 228 -8.46 -36.38 -21.11
C ASN A 228 -7.68 -37.65 -20.71
N SER A 229 -7.23 -37.74 -19.45
CA SER A 229 -6.60 -38.94 -18.89
C SER A 229 -7.64 -39.89 -18.28
N ASN A 230 -7.22 -41.10 -17.91
CA ASN A 230 -8.06 -42.09 -17.25
C ASN A 230 -8.06 -42.01 -15.71
N LYS A 231 -7.48 -40.96 -15.11
CA LYS A 231 -7.39 -40.79 -13.65
C LYS A 231 -8.01 -39.46 -13.20
N ALA A 232 -8.72 -39.48 -12.07
CA ALA A 232 -9.10 -38.26 -11.39
C ALA A 232 -7.84 -37.54 -10.87
N ILE A 233 -7.80 -36.22 -10.97
CA ILE A 233 -6.70 -35.39 -10.48
C ILE A 233 -7.23 -34.32 -9.53
N THR A 234 -6.41 -33.90 -8.56
CA THR A 234 -6.73 -32.80 -7.65
C THR A 234 -5.73 -31.68 -7.82
N LEU A 235 -6.23 -30.50 -8.17
CA LEU A 235 -5.45 -29.29 -8.45
C LEU A 235 -5.90 -28.13 -7.55
N TYR A 236 -4.97 -27.24 -7.22
CA TYR A 236 -5.19 -26.05 -6.42
C TYR A 236 -4.81 -24.84 -7.28
N PRO A 237 -5.73 -23.91 -7.57
CA PRO A 237 -5.40 -22.71 -8.34
C PRO A 237 -4.54 -21.77 -7.49
N TYR A 238 -3.59 -21.08 -8.11
CA TYR A 238 -2.82 -20.02 -7.45
C TYR A 238 -2.66 -18.79 -8.35
N GLY A 239 -2.54 -17.64 -7.70
CA GLY A 239 -1.98 -16.42 -8.27
C GLY A 239 -0.82 -15.94 -7.41
N LEU A 240 0.21 -15.37 -8.03
CA LEU A 240 1.31 -14.68 -7.35
C LEU A 240 1.67 -13.38 -8.06
N VAL A 241 2.14 -12.41 -7.28
CA VAL A 241 2.78 -11.18 -7.73
C VAL A 241 4.12 -11.11 -7.00
N SER A 242 5.21 -10.93 -7.74
CA SER A 242 6.55 -10.88 -7.16
C SER A 242 7.32 -9.66 -7.63
N ARG A 243 7.98 -8.99 -6.67
CA ARG A 243 8.77 -7.77 -6.83
C ARG A 243 10.16 -8.00 -6.26
N THR A 244 11.20 -7.85 -7.08
CA THR A 244 12.61 -7.93 -6.66
C THR A 244 13.19 -6.52 -6.54
N GLY A 245 13.92 -6.28 -5.46
CA GLY A 245 14.38 -4.97 -5.00
C GLY A 245 13.34 -4.31 -4.10
N THR A 246 13.79 -3.86 -2.92
CA THR A 246 13.02 -2.92 -2.08
C THR A 246 12.93 -1.58 -2.83
N PRO A 247 11.73 -1.01 -3.02
CA PRO A 247 11.57 0.29 -3.66
C PRO A 247 12.01 1.42 -2.73
N ASP A 248 12.34 2.57 -3.31
CA ASP A 248 12.52 3.81 -2.54
C ASP A 248 11.14 4.32 -2.10
N VAL A 249 10.80 4.10 -0.82
CA VAL A 249 9.55 4.60 -0.20
C VAL A 249 9.74 6.02 0.30
N LEU A 250 8.65 6.81 0.35
CA LEU A 250 8.69 8.20 0.82
C LEU A 250 8.68 8.34 2.35
N GLY A 251 8.31 7.27 3.08
CA GLY A 251 8.30 7.25 4.55
C GLY A 251 7.29 8.21 5.20
N PHE A 252 6.19 8.54 4.50
CA PHE A 252 5.15 9.40 5.06
C PHE A 252 4.22 8.63 6.02
N PHE A 253 4.15 9.05 7.28
CA PHE A 253 3.31 8.45 8.34
C PHE A 253 1.79 8.43 8.10
N ILE A 254 1.31 8.96 6.96
CA ILE A 254 -0.11 9.05 6.55
C ILE A 254 -0.40 8.25 5.27
N LEU A 255 0.50 7.35 4.88
CA LEU A 255 0.43 6.60 3.64
C LEU A 255 1.21 5.30 3.77
N HIS A 256 0.53 4.15 3.64
CA HIS A 256 1.20 2.87 3.50
C HIS A 256 1.88 2.70 2.12
N GLU A 257 3.15 2.27 2.12
CA GLU A 257 3.90 1.86 0.93
C GLU A 257 4.62 0.52 1.22
N GLY A 258 4.05 -0.58 0.73
CA GLY A 258 4.47 -1.91 1.15
C GLY A 258 3.58 -3.01 0.59
N LEU A 259 3.42 -4.09 1.35
CA LEU A 259 2.49 -5.17 1.02
C LEU A 259 1.19 -4.97 1.81
N LEU A 260 0.05 -5.30 1.22
CA LEU A 260 -1.24 -5.16 1.86
C LEU A 260 -2.29 -6.13 1.30
N GLY A 261 -3.42 -6.25 1.98
CA GLY A 261 -4.58 -6.96 1.48
C GLY A 261 -5.79 -6.83 2.40
N VAL A 262 -6.97 -7.21 1.91
CA VAL A 262 -8.18 -7.35 2.71
C VAL A 262 -8.52 -8.82 2.87
N PHE A 263 -8.63 -9.26 4.12
CA PHE A 263 -8.93 -10.63 4.53
C PHE A 263 -10.16 -10.60 5.44
N ASP A 264 -11.22 -11.31 5.07
CA ASP A 264 -12.52 -11.32 5.77
C ASP A 264 -13.05 -9.90 6.12
N GLY A 265 -12.85 -8.96 5.20
CA GLY A 265 -13.28 -7.57 5.36
C GLY A 265 -12.41 -6.72 6.30
N GLN A 266 -11.22 -7.19 6.68
CA GLN A 266 -10.23 -6.43 7.45
C GLN A 266 -8.99 -6.13 6.59
N LEU A 267 -8.60 -4.85 6.51
CA LEU A 267 -7.34 -4.44 5.91
C LEU A 267 -6.17 -4.90 6.79
N LYS A 268 -5.16 -5.48 6.15
CA LYS A 268 -3.87 -5.79 6.75
C LYS A 268 -2.76 -5.18 5.89
N GLU A 269 -2.00 -4.30 6.50
CA GLU A 269 -0.80 -3.66 5.95
C GLU A 269 0.44 -4.31 6.60
N ILE A 270 1.49 -4.43 5.80
CA ILE A 270 2.76 -5.07 6.10
C ILE A 270 3.89 -4.24 5.49
N ASP A 271 4.77 -3.71 6.34
CA ASP A 271 5.95 -2.98 5.91
C ASP A 271 7.05 -3.93 5.36
N TYR A 272 7.98 -3.36 4.60
CA TYR A 272 9.02 -4.14 3.93
C TYR A 272 10.01 -4.79 4.91
N ASP A 273 10.40 -4.06 5.96
CA ASP A 273 11.28 -4.52 7.03
C ASP A 273 10.58 -5.54 7.96
N ASP A 274 9.34 -5.29 8.36
CA ASP A 274 8.47 -6.24 9.08
C ASP A 274 8.44 -7.62 8.38
N LEU A 275 8.31 -7.63 7.05
CA LEU A 275 8.33 -8.87 6.27
C LEU A 275 9.74 -9.43 6.05
N GLN A 276 10.77 -8.60 5.98
CA GLN A 276 12.17 -9.05 5.99
C GLN A 276 12.48 -9.80 7.30
N GLU A 277 11.96 -9.36 8.45
CA GLU A 277 12.14 -10.09 9.70
C GLU A 277 11.29 -11.36 9.76
N ALA A 278 9.99 -11.26 9.46
CA ALA A 278 9.06 -12.37 9.58
C ALA A 278 9.25 -13.50 8.54
N LYS A 279 9.85 -13.19 7.38
CA LYS A 279 10.03 -14.06 6.19
C LYS A 279 8.75 -14.56 5.51
N THR A 280 7.72 -14.95 6.25
CA THR A 280 6.41 -15.31 5.71
C THR A 280 5.32 -14.98 6.71
N ILE A 281 4.29 -14.28 6.26
CA ILE A 281 3.07 -13.98 7.03
C ILE A 281 1.89 -14.54 6.25
N SER A 282 1.17 -15.48 6.86
CA SER A 282 0.05 -16.19 6.24
C SER A 282 -1.29 -15.64 6.74
N GLN A 283 -2.27 -15.56 5.85
CA GLN A 283 -3.65 -15.21 6.15
C GLN A 283 -4.58 -16.26 5.53
N ARG A 284 -5.71 -16.52 6.17
CA ARG A 284 -6.82 -17.29 5.59
C ARG A 284 -8.04 -16.38 5.53
N SER A 285 -8.77 -16.45 4.44
CA SER A 285 -10.00 -15.69 4.23
C SER A 285 -10.90 -16.38 3.23
N LYS A 286 -12.17 -15.96 3.22
CA LYS A 286 -13.08 -16.23 2.12
C LYS A 286 -13.06 -15.05 1.15
N GLY A 287 -12.51 -15.27 -0.05
CA GLY A 287 -12.27 -14.17 -0.98
C GLY A 287 -11.26 -13.15 -0.45
N GLY A 288 -11.57 -11.86 -0.66
CA GLY A 288 -10.66 -10.75 -0.35
C GLY A 288 -9.68 -10.46 -1.48
N TRP A 289 -8.60 -9.76 -1.19
CA TRP A 289 -7.54 -9.44 -2.15
C TRP A 289 -6.20 -9.23 -1.46
N ILE A 290 -5.09 -9.44 -2.18
CA ILE A 290 -3.72 -9.28 -1.66
C ILE A 290 -2.82 -8.66 -2.74
N GLY A 291 -1.98 -7.69 -2.38
CA GLY A 291 -1.20 -6.92 -3.33
C GLY A 291 0.06 -6.27 -2.76
N ILE A 292 0.72 -5.53 -3.63
CA ILE A 292 1.84 -4.64 -3.30
C ILE A 292 1.44 -3.24 -3.77
N THR A 293 1.48 -2.26 -2.85
CA THR A 293 1.15 -0.87 -3.13
C THR A 293 2.39 0.01 -3.13
N ASP A 294 2.43 0.95 -4.06
CA ASP A 294 3.22 2.18 -3.97
C ASP A 294 2.25 3.33 -3.64
N LYS A 295 2.75 4.57 -3.48
CA LYS A 295 1.91 5.77 -3.29
C LYS A 295 0.74 5.90 -4.26
N TYR A 296 1.00 5.74 -5.57
CA TYR A 296 -0.01 5.96 -6.63
C TYR A 296 -0.43 4.69 -7.36
N TRP A 297 0.28 3.57 -7.15
CA TRP A 297 0.13 2.35 -7.95
C TRP A 297 -0.20 1.14 -7.07
N LEU A 298 -0.93 0.17 -7.64
CA LEU A 298 -1.23 -1.09 -6.98
C LEU A 298 -1.11 -2.23 -7.99
N THR A 299 -0.47 -3.32 -7.57
CA THR A 299 -0.64 -4.64 -8.21
C THR A 299 -1.26 -5.59 -7.20
N ALA A 300 -2.51 -6.01 -7.43
CA ALA A 300 -3.29 -6.82 -6.50
C ALA A 300 -3.92 -8.05 -7.17
N LEU A 301 -3.76 -9.19 -6.53
CA LEU A 301 -4.43 -10.45 -6.81
C LEU A 301 -5.78 -10.47 -6.11
N ILE A 302 -6.83 -10.77 -6.85
CA ILE A 302 -8.20 -10.83 -6.36
C ILE A 302 -8.75 -12.22 -6.73
N PRO A 303 -8.74 -13.19 -5.81
CA PRO A 303 -9.35 -14.50 -6.03
C PRO A 303 -10.89 -14.43 -6.12
N ASN A 304 -11.53 -15.55 -6.42
CA ASN A 304 -12.99 -15.66 -6.37
C ASN A 304 -13.50 -15.34 -4.95
N GLN A 305 -14.36 -14.33 -4.84
CA GLN A 305 -14.86 -13.79 -3.56
C GLN A 305 -15.72 -14.78 -2.76
N LYS A 306 -16.09 -15.94 -3.33
CA LYS A 306 -16.85 -17.01 -2.67
C LYS A 306 -16.01 -18.22 -2.26
N SER A 307 -14.74 -18.30 -2.66
CA SER A 307 -13.85 -19.42 -2.36
C SER A 307 -12.97 -19.14 -1.15
N ASP A 308 -12.69 -20.18 -0.38
CA ASP A 308 -11.68 -20.13 0.68
C ASP A 308 -10.28 -20.09 0.07
N VAL A 309 -9.42 -19.22 0.59
CA VAL A 309 -8.04 -19.01 0.13
C VAL A 309 -7.06 -18.95 1.30
N GLN A 310 -5.87 -19.48 1.08
CA GLN A 310 -4.71 -19.21 1.92
C GLN A 310 -3.78 -18.23 1.20
N SER A 311 -3.72 -17.01 1.69
CA SER A 311 -2.90 -15.93 1.17
C SER A 311 -1.61 -15.80 1.97
N ASN A 312 -0.49 -15.47 1.33
CA ASN A 312 0.81 -15.37 1.98
C ASN A 312 1.56 -14.14 1.48
N PHE A 313 2.09 -13.36 2.42
CA PHE A 313 3.17 -12.40 2.20
C PHE A 313 4.50 -13.13 2.41
N ARG A 314 5.49 -12.97 1.53
CA ARG A 314 6.79 -13.64 1.64
C ARG A 314 7.95 -12.72 1.30
N HIS A 315 9.04 -12.87 2.05
CA HIS A 315 10.38 -12.35 1.73
C HIS A 315 11.35 -13.52 1.52
N ASN A 316 12.20 -13.40 0.50
CA ASN A 316 13.43 -14.16 0.41
C ASN A 316 14.53 -13.33 -0.29
N LEU A 317 15.76 -13.83 -0.30
CA LEU A 317 16.86 -13.20 -1.02
C LEU A 317 17.04 -13.85 -2.39
N GLN A 318 17.03 -13.04 -3.45
CA GLN A 318 17.42 -13.43 -4.80
C GLN A 318 18.88 -13.00 -5.04
N GLY A 319 19.81 -13.86 -4.63
CA GLY A 319 21.24 -13.52 -4.59
C GLY A 319 21.51 -12.51 -3.47
N LYS A 320 21.73 -11.24 -3.84
CA LYS A 320 21.91 -10.12 -2.88
C LYS A 320 20.72 -9.14 -2.84
N ALA A 321 19.71 -9.33 -3.69
CA ALA A 321 18.54 -8.45 -3.72
C ALA A 321 17.41 -9.06 -2.89
N ASP A 322 16.67 -8.22 -2.15
CA ASP A 322 15.39 -8.62 -1.57
C ASP A 322 14.41 -9.01 -2.66
N LYS A 323 13.62 -10.04 -2.39
CA LYS A 323 12.51 -10.45 -3.25
C LYS A 323 11.27 -10.64 -2.39
N TYR A 324 10.25 -9.88 -2.72
CA TYR A 324 8.94 -9.91 -2.13
C TYR A 324 7.98 -10.68 -3.02
N GLN A 325 7.03 -11.35 -2.39
CA GLN A 325 5.95 -12.03 -3.08
C GLN A 325 4.67 -11.91 -2.25
N VAL A 326 3.57 -11.61 -2.94
CA VAL A 326 2.23 -11.97 -2.46
C VAL A 326 1.73 -13.14 -3.30
N ASP A 327 1.12 -14.12 -2.66
CA ASP A 327 0.46 -15.23 -3.32
C ASP A 327 -0.84 -15.61 -2.61
N TYR A 328 -1.76 -16.25 -3.34
CA TYR A 328 -2.85 -17.01 -2.75
C TYR A 328 -2.88 -18.42 -3.34
N LEU A 329 -3.28 -19.38 -2.51
CA LEU A 329 -3.62 -20.74 -2.90
C LEU A 329 -5.11 -20.95 -2.63
N GLY A 330 -5.88 -21.29 -3.66
CA GLY A 330 -7.29 -21.61 -3.54
C GLY A 330 -7.54 -23.06 -3.11
N GLU A 331 -8.79 -23.32 -2.73
CA GLU A 331 -9.34 -24.66 -2.43
C GLU A 331 -9.06 -25.73 -3.50
N ALA A 332 -9.09 -27.00 -3.07
CA ALA A 332 -8.91 -28.16 -3.92
C ALA A 332 -10.01 -28.28 -4.99
N LYS A 333 -9.62 -28.46 -6.25
CA LYS A 333 -10.52 -28.76 -7.38
C LYS A 333 -10.20 -30.14 -7.94
N SER A 334 -11.14 -31.07 -7.81
CA SER A 334 -11.07 -32.39 -8.43
C SER A 334 -11.53 -32.31 -9.89
N VAL A 335 -10.79 -32.95 -10.80
CA VAL A 335 -11.12 -33.06 -12.22
C VAL A 335 -11.22 -34.54 -12.58
N MET A 336 -12.44 -35.02 -12.78
CA MET A 336 -12.70 -36.39 -13.22
C MET A 336 -12.23 -36.61 -14.67
N PRO A 337 -11.96 -37.87 -15.08
CA PRO A 337 -11.77 -38.22 -16.49
C PRO A 337 -12.89 -37.68 -17.38
N GLY A 338 -12.54 -37.16 -18.55
CA GLY A 338 -13.46 -36.57 -19.53
C GLY A 338 -14.09 -35.22 -19.12
N HIS A 339 -13.77 -34.70 -17.93
CA HIS A 339 -14.33 -33.45 -17.42
C HIS A 339 -13.32 -32.29 -17.53
N SER A 340 -13.83 -31.06 -17.40
CA SER A 340 -13.02 -29.87 -17.22
C SER A 340 -13.46 -29.07 -16.01
N ILE A 341 -12.51 -28.33 -15.41
CA ILE A 341 -12.78 -27.32 -14.38
C ILE A 341 -12.39 -25.94 -14.92
N SER A 342 -13.00 -24.90 -14.36
CA SER A 342 -12.53 -23.53 -14.55
C SER A 342 -12.57 -22.72 -13.26
N VAL A 343 -11.59 -21.84 -13.09
CA VAL A 343 -11.49 -20.89 -11.99
C VAL A 343 -11.20 -19.52 -12.58
N ASN A 344 -12.04 -18.53 -12.27
CA ASN A 344 -11.81 -17.15 -12.65
C ASN A 344 -11.09 -16.41 -11.51
N ASN A 345 -10.07 -15.63 -11.88
CA ASN A 345 -9.25 -14.84 -10.99
C ASN A 345 -9.08 -13.45 -11.59
N LEU A 346 -8.88 -12.44 -10.77
CA LEU A 346 -8.69 -11.06 -11.20
C LEU A 346 -7.28 -10.57 -10.80
N LEU A 347 -6.69 -9.73 -11.65
CA LEU A 347 -5.46 -8.99 -11.38
C LEU A 347 -5.73 -7.51 -11.66
N PHE A 348 -5.68 -6.69 -10.62
CA PHE A 348 -5.55 -5.26 -10.80
C PHE A 348 -4.06 -4.93 -10.95
N ALA A 349 -3.70 -4.17 -11.98
CA ALA A 349 -2.34 -3.67 -12.19
C ALA A 349 -2.44 -2.23 -12.73
N GLY A 350 -2.56 -1.27 -11.83
CA GLY A 350 -3.16 0.03 -12.15
C GLY A 350 -2.77 1.20 -11.27
N ALA A 351 -3.24 2.38 -11.68
CA ALA A 351 -3.20 3.59 -10.87
C ALA A 351 -4.38 3.62 -9.89
N LYS A 352 -4.14 4.11 -8.68
CA LYS A 352 -5.13 4.17 -7.59
C LYS A 352 -6.10 5.33 -7.78
N GLU A 353 -7.02 5.18 -8.74
CA GLU A 353 -8.11 6.12 -9.02
C GLU A 353 -9.37 5.75 -8.22
N VAL A 354 -9.80 6.60 -7.29
CA VAL A 354 -10.94 6.36 -6.37
C VAL A 354 -12.19 5.86 -7.11
N LYS A 355 -12.65 6.59 -8.15
CA LYS A 355 -13.84 6.21 -8.94
C LYS A 355 -13.69 4.86 -9.67
N VAL A 356 -12.46 4.46 -9.99
CA VAL A 356 -12.18 3.19 -10.68
C VAL A 356 -12.18 2.03 -9.68
N LEU A 357 -11.56 2.21 -8.51
CA LEU A 357 -11.55 1.21 -7.43
C LEU A 357 -12.96 0.97 -6.88
N ASP A 358 -13.69 2.04 -6.52
CA ASP A 358 -15.08 1.94 -6.06
C ASP A 358 -15.98 1.27 -7.12
N SER A 359 -15.81 1.62 -8.40
CA SER A 359 -16.54 0.95 -9.49
C SER A 359 -16.19 -0.54 -9.65
N TYR A 360 -15.00 -0.99 -9.26
CA TYR A 360 -14.65 -2.42 -9.28
C TYR A 360 -15.17 -3.13 -8.03
N GLU A 361 -15.12 -2.48 -6.86
CA GLU A 361 -15.75 -2.98 -5.63
C GLU A 361 -17.23 -3.29 -5.86
N GLU A 362 -17.99 -2.33 -6.36
CA GLU A 362 -19.43 -2.48 -6.62
C GLU A 362 -19.73 -3.55 -7.69
N LYS A 363 -19.09 -3.46 -8.86
CA LYS A 363 -19.44 -4.31 -10.04
C LYS A 363 -18.94 -5.74 -9.92
N LEU A 364 -17.82 -5.95 -9.23
CA LEU A 364 -17.17 -7.27 -9.11
C LEU A 364 -17.29 -7.84 -7.68
N ASN A 365 -17.97 -7.12 -6.77
CA ASN A 365 -18.19 -7.49 -5.37
C ASN A 365 -16.87 -7.80 -4.64
N ILE A 366 -15.83 -7.01 -4.90
CA ILE A 366 -14.50 -7.18 -4.28
C ILE A 366 -14.55 -6.57 -2.88
N SER A 367 -14.26 -7.35 -1.85
CA SER A 367 -14.37 -6.89 -0.46
C SER A 367 -13.43 -5.71 -0.17
N ARG A 368 -13.99 -4.52 0.11
CA ARG A 368 -13.28 -3.29 0.52
C ARG A 368 -12.07 -3.00 -0.37
N PHE A 369 -12.30 -2.89 -1.67
CA PHE A 369 -11.24 -2.57 -2.62
C PHE A 369 -10.88 -1.08 -2.60
N ASP A 370 -11.80 -0.23 -2.09
CA ASP A 370 -11.53 1.17 -1.82
C ASP A 370 -10.39 1.42 -0.81
N LEU A 371 -10.21 0.52 0.16
CA LEU A 371 -9.13 0.53 1.15
C LEU A 371 -7.72 0.32 0.56
N ALA A 372 -7.57 0.12 -0.76
CA ALA A 372 -6.27 0.24 -1.41
C ALA A 372 -5.75 1.71 -1.46
N ILE A 373 -6.62 2.69 -1.24
CA ILE A 373 -6.25 4.08 -1.00
C ILE A 373 -6.34 4.38 0.49
N ASP A 374 -5.21 4.72 1.09
CA ASP A 374 -5.17 5.22 2.46
C ASP A 374 -5.78 6.63 2.50
N PHE A 375 -6.99 6.71 3.05
CA PHE A 375 -7.73 7.95 3.33
C PHE A 375 -7.53 8.45 4.77
N GLY A 376 -6.68 7.78 5.55
CA GLY A 376 -6.48 7.98 6.98
C GLY A 376 -7.68 7.56 7.84
N TRP A 377 -7.53 7.70 9.16
CA TRP A 377 -8.57 7.36 10.14
C TRP A 377 -9.92 8.04 9.86
N PHE A 378 -9.91 9.28 9.39
CA PHE A 378 -11.12 10.04 9.07
C PHE A 378 -11.68 9.76 7.66
N TYR A 379 -11.53 8.54 7.14
CA TYR A 379 -11.98 8.15 5.78
C TYR A 379 -13.43 8.53 5.47
N PHE A 380 -14.33 8.41 6.45
CA PHE A 380 -15.74 8.78 6.36
C PHE A 380 -15.98 10.28 6.10
N LEU A 381 -14.98 11.13 6.34
CA LEU A 381 -14.99 12.57 6.09
C LEU A 381 -14.12 12.92 4.88
N THR A 382 -12.92 12.34 4.76
CA THR A 382 -11.97 12.65 3.68
C THR A 382 -12.45 12.12 2.32
N LYS A 383 -13.04 10.93 2.25
CA LYS A 383 -13.56 10.36 0.99
C LYS A 383 -14.73 11.17 0.42
N PRO A 384 -15.77 11.59 1.19
CA PRO A 384 -16.80 12.50 0.68
C PRO A 384 -16.28 13.88 0.28
N ILE A 385 -15.33 14.47 1.03
CA ILE A 385 -14.70 15.75 0.65
C ILE A 385 -13.94 15.60 -0.67
N PHE A 386 -13.25 14.48 -0.89
CA PHE A 386 -12.60 14.16 -2.15
C PHE A 386 -13.61 14.03 -3.31
N TYR A 387 -14.78 13.41 -3.08
CA TYR A 387 -15.84 13.36 -4.08
C TYR A 387 -16.37 14.74 -4.48
N VAL A 388 -16.58 15.64 -3.51
CA VAL A 388 -16.97 17.03 -3.78
C VAL A 388 -15.86 17.78 -4.54
N LEU A 389 -14.58 17.56 -4.18
CA LEU A 389 -13.45 18.13 -4.91
C LEU A 389 -13.41 17.66 -6.37
N MET A 390 -13.54 16.35 -6.60
CA MET A 390 -13.59 15.77 -7.94
C MET A 390 -14.77 16.30 -8.75
N TRP A 391 -15.94 16.46 -8.12
CA TRP A 391 -17.10 17.06 -8.79
C TRP A 391 -16.79 18.49 -9.26
N PHE A 392 -16.20 19.34 -8.42
CA PHE A 392 -15.76 20.67 -8.86
C PHE A 392 -14.67 20.62 -9.94
N ALA A 393 -13.69 19.72 -9.81
CA ALA A 393 -12.59 19.59 -10.78
C ALA A 393 -13.08 19.13 -12.16
N ASP A 394 -14.01 18.17 -12.21
CA ASP A 394 -14.60 17.66 -13.45
C ASP A 394 -15.45 18.72 -14.17
N HIS A 395 -16.17 19.59 -13.44
CA HIS A 395 -17.01 20.64 -14.03
C HIS A 395 -16.23 21.91 -14.42
N ILE A 396 -15.18 22.27 -13.68
CA ILE A 396 -14.36 23.47 -13.94
C ILE A 396 -13.20 23.16 -14.89
N GLY A 397 -12.74 21.91 -14.95
CA GLY A 397 -11.54 21.49 -15.69
C GLY A 397 -10.21 21.89 -15.03
N ASN A 398 -10.24 22.46 -13.81
CA ASN A 398 -9.04 22.92 -13.11
C ASN A 398 -9.07 22.58 -11.61
N TYR A 399 -8.15 21.71 -11.18
CA TYR A 399 -8.04 21.27 -9.78
C TYR A 399 -7.70 22.40 -8.80
N GLY A 400 -6.91 23.41 -9.20
CA GLY A 400 -6.58 24.55 -8.35
C GLY A 400 -7.80 25.40 -8.02
N LEU A 401 -8.61 25.71 -9.03
CA LEU A 401 -9.88 26.42 -8.84
C LEU A 401 -10.90 25.59 -8.04
N ALA A 402 -10.95 24.27 -8.28
CA ALA A 402 -11.78 23.34 -7.51
C ALA A 402 -11.41 23.32 -6.01
N ILE A 403 -10.11 23.32 -5.68
CA ILE A 403 -9.63 23.43 -4.30
C ILE A 403 -10.06 24.77 -3.68
N LEU A 404 -9.86 25.89 -4.40
CA LEU A 404 -10.28 27.21 -3.88
C LEU A 404 -11.79 27.25 -3.58
N LEU A 405 -12.62 26.77 -4.50
CA LEU A 405 -14.08 26.72 -4.32
C LEU A 405 -14.46 25.81 -3.14
N LEU A 406 -13.84 24.63 -3.01
CA LEU A 406 -14.02 23.75 -1.87
C LEU A 406 -13.64 24.43 -0.54
N THR A 407 -12.55 25.20 -0.47
CA THR A 407 -12.18 25.94 0.75
C THR A 407 -13.21 27.01 1.11
N VAL A 408 -13.83 27.66 0.13
CA VAL A 408 -14.92 28.63 0.35
C VAL A 408 -16.17 27.91 0.86
N LEU A 409 -16.54 26.77 0.26
CA LEU A 409 -17.68 25.95 0.70
C LEU A 409 -17.53 25.50 2.16
N ILE A 410 -16.36 24.96 2.51
CA ILE A 410 -16.06 24.52 3.88
C ILE A 410 -16.11 25.71 4.85
N LYS A 411 -15.51 26.86 4.49
CA LYS A 411 -15.59 28.08 5.32
C LYS A 411 -17.02 28.59 5.51
N LEU A 412 -17.86 28.49 4.48
CA LEU A 412 -19.27 28.89 4.55
C LEU A 412 -20.07 27.93 5.45
N PHE A 413 -19.85 26.63 5.34
CA PHE A 413 -20.46 25.63 6.23
C PHE A 413 -20.10 25.86 7.70
N PHE A 414 -18.82 26.15 7.99
CA PHE A 414 -18.35 26.46 9.35
C PHE A 414 -18.56 27.93 9.77
N PHE A 415 -19.07 28.80 8.91
CA PHE A 415 -19.22 30.24 9.19
C PHE A 415 -20.05 30.53 10.46
N PRO A 416 -21.18 29.84 10.75
CA PRO A 416 -21.94 30.08 11.99
C PRO A 416 -21.11 29.80 13.25
N LEU A 417 -20.28 28.74 13.22
CA LEU A 417 -19.39 28.37 14.32
C LEU A 417 -18.22 29.35 14.44
N ALA A 418 -17.60 29.73 13.31
CA ALA A 418 -16.50 30.69 13.27
C ALA A 418 -16.95 32.08 13.78
N ASN A 419 -18.14 32.54 13.40
CA ASN A 419 -18.75 33.78 13.89
C ASN A 419 -19.02 33.74 15.40
N LYS A 420 -19.50 32.61 15.95
CA LYS A 420 -19.63 32.44 17.41
C LYS A 420 -18.29 32.52 18.12
N SER A 421 -17.26 31.84 17.61
CA SER A 421 -15.88 31.91 18.14
C SER A 421 -15.31 33.33 18.08
N TYR A 422 -15.48 34.02 16.95
CA TYR A 422 -15.04 35.41 16.77
C TYR A 422 -15.72 36.37 17.75
N ARG A 423 -17.02 36.21 18.01
CA ARG A 423 -17.75 36.99 19.02
C ARG A 423 -17.22 36.74 20.44
N ALA A 424 -16.85 35.51 20.78
CA ALA A 424 -16.23 35.18 22.07
C ALA A 424 -14.84 35.83 22.20
N MET A 425 -13.98 35.71 21.18
CA MET A 425 -12.65 36.35 21.18
C MET A 425 -12.72 37.88 21.19
N SER A 426 -13.71 38.50 20.52
CA SER A 426 -13.92 39.94 20.57
C SER A 426 -14.25 40.43 21.99
N LYS A 427 -15.08 39.67 22.73
CA LYS A 427 -15.30 39.93 24.16
C LYS A 427 -14.03 39.73 24.99
N LEU A 428 -13.27 38.66 24.79
CA LEU A 428 -11.96 38.47 25.46
C LEU A 428 -11.01 39.66 25.23
N LYS A 429 -10.96 40.19 23.99
CA LYS A 429 -10.16 41.38 23.66
C LYS A 429 -10.64 42.63 24.42
N GLN A 430 -11.95 42.83 24.57
CA GLN A 430 -12.51 43.91 25.41
C GLN A 430 -12.18 43.74 26.90
N LEU A 431 -11.98 42.50 27.38
CA LEU A 431 -11.58 42.23 28.76
C LEU A 431 -10.08 42.41 29.03
N GLN A 432 -9.20 42.39 28.02
CA GLN A 432 -7.75 42.59 28.20
C GLN A 432 -7.38 43.79 29.10
N PRO A 433 -7.87 45.02 28.90
CA PRO A 433 -7.55 46.14 29.80
C PRO A 433 -8.06 45.94 31.23
N LYS A 434 -9.18 45.23 31.44
CA LYS A 434 -9.65 44.86 32.79
C LYS A 434 -8.73 43.82 33.44
N MET A 435 -8.30 42.81 32.67
CA MET A 435 -7.35 41.78 33.12
C MET A 435 -5.98 42.37 33.49
N THR A 436 -5.45 43.32 32.71
CA THR A 436 -4.19 44.01 33.04
C THR A 436 -4.30 44.77 34.35
N LYS A 437 -5.36 45.58 34.55
CA LYS A 437 -5.62 46.27 35.82
C LYS A 437 -5.77 45.30 37.01
N LEU A 438 -6.35 44.13 36.78
CA LEU A 438 -6.47 43.07 37.79
C LEU A 438 -5.10 42.49 38.18
N ARG A 439 -4.26 42.20 37.17
CA ARG A 439 -2.88 41.74 37.36
C ARG A 439 -2.05 42.77 38.08
N ASP A 440 -2.13 44.04 37.72
CA ASP A 440 -1.42 45.14 38.38
C ASP A 440 -1.81 45.30 39.86
N ARG A 441 -3.08 45.08 40.21
CA ARG A 441 -3.59 45.14 41.59
C ARG A 441 -3.18 43.94 42.45
N HIS A 442 -2.88 42.79 41.85
CA HIS A 442 -2.66 41.52 42.56
C HIS A 442 -1.32 40.83 42.20
N LYS A 443 -0.31 41.60 41.77
CA LYS A 443 1.02 41.10 41.36
C LYS A 443 1.63 40.11 42.36
N ASP A 444 1.53 40.44 43.64
CA ASP A 444 2.18 39.68 44.73
C ASP A 444 1.30 38.55 45.30
N ASN A 445 0.08 38.35 44.79
CA ASN A 445 -0.82 37.30 45.28
C ASN A 445 -1.50 36.54 44.12
N ARG A 446 -0.81 35.49 43.66
CA ARG A 446 -1.28 34.59 42.59
C ARG A 446 -2.65 33.94 42.87
N ALA A 447 -2.96 33.62 44.13
CA ALA A 447 -4.23 33.01 44.50
C ALA A 447 -5.41 33.97 44.28
N LYS A 448 -5.32 35.19 44.83
CA LYS A 448 -6.32 36.25 44.62
C LYS A 448 -6.39 36.69 43.16
N MET A 449 -5.27 36.72 42.44
CA MET A 449 -5.26 36.99 40.99
C MET A 449 -6.08 35.95 40.20
N ASN A 450 -5.89 34.65 40.47
CA ASN A 450 -6.62 33.60 39.78
C ASN A 450 -8.12 33.62 40.11
N GLU A 451 -8.46 33.81 41.39
CA GLU A 451 -9.86 33.94 41.83
C GLU A 451 -10.55 35.14 41.15
N ALA A 452 -9.92 36.32 41.18
CA ALA A 452 -10.48 37.52 40.58
C ALA A 452 -10.58 37.42 39.04
N MET A 453 -9.62 36.76 38.36
CA MET A 453 -9.73 36.49 36.91
C MET A 453 -10.93 35.56 36.60
N MET A 454 -11.14 34.51 37.39
CA MET A 454 -12.30 33.62 37.25
C MET A 454 -13.62 34.34 37.51
N GLN A 455 -13.68 35.23 38.52
CA GLN A 455 -14.85 36.07 38.78
C GLN A 455 -15.12 37.06 37.63
N LEU A 456 -14.08 37.64 37.02
CA LEU A 456 -14.19 38.52 35.85
C LEU A 456 -14.80 37.78 34.65
N TYR A 457 -14.26 36.60 34.30
CA TYR A 457 -14.81 35.77 33.22
C TYR A 457 -16.28 35.36 33.46
N LYS A 458 -16.61 34.98 34.70
CA LYS A 458 -17.97 34.58 35.10
C LYS A 458 -18.97 35.74 35.01
N THR A 459 -18.58 36.92 35.48
CA THR A 459 -19.41 38.15 35.43
C THR A 459 -19.71 38.57 33.99
N GLU A 460 -18.69 38.55 33.14
CA GLU A 460 -18.77 38.99 31.74
C GLU A 460 -19.35 37.91 30.81
N LYS A 461 -19.65 36.72 31.35
CA LYS A 461 -20.16 35.53 30.64
C LYS A 461 -19.29 35.15 29.43
N VAL A 462 -17.97 35.21 29.62
CA VAL A 462 -16.98 34.80 28.62
C VAL A 462 -16.33 33.52 29.12
N ASN A 463 -16.43 32.45 28.33
CA ASN A 463 -15.67 31.23 28.57
C ASN A 463 -14.33 31.38 27.83
N PRO A 464 -13.18 31.30 28.52
CA PRO A 464 -11.88 31.30 27.86
C PRO A 464 -11.67 30.05 27.00
#